data_AF-A0A257A0T3-F1
#
_entry.id   AF-A0A257A0T3-F1
#
_cell.length_a   1.000
_cell.length_b   1.000
_cell.length_c   1.000
_cell.angle_alpha   90.00
_cell.angle_beta   90.00
_cell.angle_gamma   90.00
#
_symmetry.space_group_name_H-M   'P 1'
#
loop_
_entity.id
_entity.type
_entity.pdbx_description
1 polymer ?
#
loop_
_entity_poly.entity_id
_entity_poly.type
_entity_poly.pdbx_seq_one_letter_code
_entity_poly.pdbx_strand_id
1 'polypeptide(L)'
;MREEEKYMVSFDEYIKKFNLFMTKYFPSKEEWTPSDDALYKPKNLFRIPLKEADRLKFKAIKYIFKHHYDKNKFYRSYCKENKVKPEDIKSIDDFDKIPLIPDKFFKDYPHGKEFALWLSGLFTNDIPNIVINKTT
;
A
#
# COMPACT_ATOMS: atom_id res chain seq x y z
N MET A 1 -19.64 -15.56 -35.48
CA MET A 1 -18.61 -14.78 -34.75
C MET A 1 -18.68 -13.37 -35.28
N ARG A 2 -18.79 -12.38 -34.40
CA ARG A 2 -18.87 -10.96 -34.82
C ARG A 2 -17.49 -10.53 -35.32
N GLU A 3 -17.40 -9.65 -36.33
CA GLU A 3 -16.12 -9.19 -36.89
C GLU A 3 -15.15 -8.62 -35.84
N GLU A 4 -15.70 -8.11 -34.73
CA GLU A 4 -14.96 -7.60 -33.57
C GLU A 4 -14.13 -8.67 -32.85
N GLU A 5 -14.56 -9.93 -32.83
CA GLU A 5 -13.85 -11.04 -32.17
C GLU A 5 -12.60 -11.46 -32.94
N LYS A 6 -12.50 -11.12 -34.24
CA LYS A 6 -11.37 -11.48 -35.11
C LYS A 6 -10.08 -10.72 -34.78
N TYR A 7 -10.20 -9.57 -34.11
CA TYR A 7 -9.09 -8.68 -33.78
C TYR A 7 -8.84 -8.56 -32.27
N MET A 8 -9.59 -9.30 -31.43
CA MET A 8 -9.35 -9.33 -29.99
C MET A 8 -8.12 -10.18 -29.67
N VAL A 9 -7.03 -9.48 -29.41
CA VAL A 9 -5.83 -10.04 -28.79
C VAL A 9 -6.22 -10.72 -27.47
N SER A 10 -5.73 -11.94 -27.21
CA SER A 10 -6.01 -12.61 -25.93
C SER A 10 -5.53 -11.76 -24.76
N PHE A 11 -6.20 -11.83 -23.61
CA PHE A 11 -5.77 -11.11 -22.40
C PHE A 11 -4.30 -11.42 -22.06
N ASP A 12 -3.88 -12.66 -22.30
CA ASP A 12 -2.53 -13.14 -22.07
C ASP A 12 -1.50 -12.43 -22.92
N GLU A 13 -1.80 -12.25 -24.21
CA GLU A 13 -0.93 -11.54 -25.14
C GLU A 13 -0.97 -10.02 -24.89
N TYR A 14 -2.14 -9.47 -24.53
CA TYR A 14 -2.28 -8.07 -24.14
C TYR A 14 -1.40 -7.74 -22.91
N ILE A 15 -1.55 -8.50 -21.81
CA ILE A 15 -0.77 -8.27 -20.58
C ILE A 15 0.71 -8.50 -20.81
N LYS A 16 1.10 -9.48 -21.65
CA LYS A 16 2.51 -9.67 -21.99
C LYS A 16 3.09 -8.43 -22.68
N LYS A 17 2.38 -7.86 -23.66
CA LYS A 17 2.80 -6.63 -24.35
C LYS A 17 2.84 -5.43 -23.40
N PHE A 18 1.80 -5.26 -22.58
CA PHE A 18 1.73 -4.19 -21.59
C PHE A 18 2.89 -4.26 -20.58
N ASN A 19 3.12 -5.43 -19.98
CA ASN A 19 4.16 -5.62 -18.98
C ASN A 19 5.58 -5.38 -19.54
N LEU A 20 5.83 -5.64 -20.83
CA LEU A 20 7.11 -5.30 -21.46
C LEU A 20 7.44 -3.80 -21.35
N PHE A 21 6.44 -2.92 -21.39
CA PHE A 21 6.63 -1.48 -21.23
C PHE A 21 6.61 -1.03 -19.78
N MET A 22 5.84 -1.73 -18.93
CA MET A 22 5.62 -1.33 -17.54
C MET A 22 6.72 -1.77 -16.58
N THR A 23 7.47 -2.83 -16.90
CA THR A 23 8.53 -3.37 -16.03
C THR A 23 9.55 -2.34 -15.60
N LYS A 24 9.84 -1.33 -16.43
CA LYS A 24 10.76 -0.23 -16.09
C LYS A 24 10.26 0.72 -15.00
N TYR A 25 8.96 0.69 -14.70
CA TYR A 25 8.33 1.49 -13.63
C TYR A 25 8.07 0.66 -12.38
N PHE A 26 8.31 -0.66 -12.43
CA PHE A 26 8.15 -1.51 -11.26
C PHE A 26 9.40 -1.40 -10.39
N PRO A 27 9.24 -1.44 -9.05
CA PRO A 27 10.39 -1.62 -8.17
C PRO A 27 11.13 -2.92 -8.53
N SER A 28 12.42 -2.95 -8.22
CA SER A 28 13.24 -4.16 -8.43
C SER A 28 12.61 -5.32 -7.66
N LYS A 29 12.62 -6.53 -8.24
CA LYS A 29 11.97 -7.70 -7.64
C LYS A 29 12.56 -8.05 -6.27
N GLU A 30 13.83 -7.71 -6.08
CA GLU A 30 14.58 -7.87 -4.85
C GLU A 30 14.05 -6.97 -3.72
N GLU A 31 13.38 -5.87 -4.07
CA GLU A 31 12.79 -4.90 -3.14
C GLU A 31 11.30 -5.16 -2.85
N TRP A 32 10.70 -6.15 -3.53
CA TRP A 32 9.26 -6.37 -3.41
C TRP A 32 8.85 -6.73 -2.00
N THR A 33 7.89 -5.97 -1.51
CA THR A 33 7.19 -6.26 -0.27
C THR A 33 6.03 -7.23 -0.51
N PRO A 34 5.42 -7.79 0.54
CA PRO A 34 4.17 -8.54 0.40
C PRO A 34 3.04 -7.78 -0.31
N SER A 35 3.03 -6.44 -0.25
CA SER A 35 2.06 -5.62 -1.00
C SER A 35 2.35 -5.63 -2.50
N ASP A 36 3.63 -5.51 -2.88
CA ASP A 36 4.08 -5.61 -4.28
C ASP A 36 3.81 -6.99 -4.85
N ASP A 37 4.03 -8.04 -4.05
CA ASP A 37 3.67 -9.41 -4.39
C ASP A 37 2.18 -9.55 -4.75
N ALA A 38 1.30 -8.97 -3.94
CA ALA A 38 -0.15 -9.04 -4.16
C ALA A 38 -0.58 -8.29 -5.43
N LEU A 39 0.16 -7.26 -5.83
CA LEU A 39 -0.15 -6.45 -7.00
C LEU A 39 0.46 -7.00 -8.30
N TYR A 40 1.75 -7.37 -8.27
CA TYR A 40 2.53 -7.66 -9.48
C TYR A 40 2.70 -9.14 -9.79
N LYS A 41 2.58 -10.07 -8.81
CA LYS A 41 2.66 -11.51 -9.10
C LYS A 41 1.44 -12.02 -9.88
N PRO A 42 0.20 -11.62 -9.56
CA PRO A 42 -0.96 -12.06 -10.33
C PRO A 42 -0.92 -11.52 -11.76
N LYS A 43 -1.03 -12.42 -12.75
CA LYS A 43 -1.21 -12.02 -14.15
C LYS A 43 -2.54 -11.29 -14.37
N ASN A 44 -3.56 -11.67 -13.59
CA ASN A 44 -4.90 -11.06 -13.60
C ASN A 44 -5.47 -11.06 -12.18
N LEU A 45 -5.58 -9.89 -11.56
CA LEU A 45 -6.10 -9.72 -10.20
C LEU A 45 -7.54 -10.21 -10.02
N PHE A 46 -8.33 -10.25 -11.10
CA PHE A 46 -9.74 -10.65 -11.05
C PHE A 46 -9.95 -12.13 -11.37
N ARG A 47 -8.89 -12.88 -11.72
CA ARG A 47 -8.98 -14.30 -12.10
C ARG A 47 -8.07 -15.21 -11.27
N ILE A 48 -7.60 -14.73 -10.13
CA ILE A 48 -6.89 -15.57 -9.16
C ILE A 48 -7.87 -16.44 -8.37
N PRO A 49 -7.50 -17.70 -8.02
CA PRO A 49 -8.30 -18.50 -7.11
C PRO A 49 -8.48 -17.80 -5.76
N LEU A 50 -9.69 -17.87 -5.19
CA LEU A 50 -10.04 -17.15 -3.95
C LEU A 50 -9.04 -17.39 -2.81
N LYS A 51 -8.66 -18.65 -2.59
CA LYS A 51 -7.67 -19.02 -1.57
C LYS A 51 -6.33 -18.32 -1.75
N GLU A 52 -5.90 -18.12 -2.99
CA GLU A 52 -4.65 -17.41 -3.30
C GLU A 52 -4.82 -15.90 -3.13
N ALA A 53 -5.98 -15.35 -3.54
CA ALA A 53 -6.33 -13.95 -3.31
C ALA A 53 -6.29 -13.60 -1.82
N ASP A 54 -6.92 -14.43 -1.00
CA ASP A 54 -6.96 -14.27 0.46
C ASP A 54 -5.56 -14.38 1.07
N ARG A 55 -4.73 -15.31 0.60
CA ARG A 55 -3.35 -15.45 1.05
C ARG A 55 -2.51 -14.21 0.74
N LEU A 56 -2.62 -13.66 -0.47
CA LEU A 56 -1.91 -12.45 -0.89
C LEU A 56 -2.41 -11.23 -0.09
N LYS A 57 -3.73 -11.07 0.01
CA LYS A 57 -4.39 -10.01 0.79
C LYS A 57 -3.95 -10.04 2.26
N PHE A 58 -3.95 -11.22 2.89
CA PHE A 58 -3.49 -11.39 4.27
C PHE A 58 -2.05 -10.93 4.46
N LYS A 59 -1.14 -11.39 3.61
CA LYS A 59 0.28 -11.04 3.70
C LYS A 59 0.50 -9.54 3.48
N ALA A 60 -0.15 -8.94 2.48
CA ALA A 60 -0.04 -7.52 2.18
C ALA A 60 -0.54 -6.65 3.35
N ILE A 61 -1.76 -6.90 3.83
CA ILE A 61 -2.36 -6.10 4.91
C ILE A 61 -1.59 -6.27 6.23
N LYS A 62 -1.17 -7.50 6.58
CA LYS A 62 -0.38 -7.72 7.80
C LYS A 62 0.98 -7.02 7.72
N TYR A 63 1.63 -7.05 6.55
CA TYR A 63 2.89 -6.37 6.34
C TYR A 63 2.74 -4.85 6.48
N ILE A 64 1.78 -4.25 5.79
CA ILE A 64 1.60 -2.79 5.80
C ILE A 64 1.17 -2.29 7.19
N PHE A 65 0.31 -3.05 7.89
CA PHE A 65 -0.07 -2.75 9.26
C PHE A 65 1.14 -2.75 10.20
N LYS A 66 1.97 -3.79 10.16
CA LYS A 66 3.20 -3.87 10.95
C LYS A 66 4.16 -2.73 10.61
N HIS A 67 4.35 -2.45 9.33
CA HIS A 67 5.24 -1.39 8.87
C HIS A 67 4.83 -0.03 9.44
N HIS A 68 3.54 0.34 9.33
CA HIS A 68 3.05 1.59 9.91
C HIS A 68 3.10 1.57 11.44
N TYR A 69 2.76 0.48 12.10
CA TYR A 69 2.88 0.37 13.56
C TYR A 69 4.32 0.61 14.05
N ASP A 70 5.32 0.06 13.34
CA ASP A 70 6.72 0.19 13.74
C ASP A 70 7.29 1.57 13.42
N LYS A 71 6.93 2.15 12.27
CA LYS A 71 7.61 3.32 11.71
C LYS A 71 6.85 4.63 11.87
N ASN A 72 5.52 4.61 11.92
CA ASN A 72 4.71 5.80 12.09
C ASN A 72 4.41 6.07 13.58
N LYS A 73 4.94 7.18 14.12
CA LYS A 73 4.79 7.52 15.54
C LYS A 73 3.33 7.76 15.93
N PHE A 74 2.58 8.47 15.09
CA PHE A 74 1.16 8.72 15.33
C PHE A 74 0.38 7.40 15.36
N TYR A 75 0.49 6.61 14.29
CA TYR A 75 -0.30 5.40 14.12
C TYR A 75 0.03 4.35 15.19
N ARG A 76 1.30 4.22 15.59
CA ARG A 76 1.70 3.38 16.72
C ARG A 76 0.99 3.77 18.02
N SER A 77 0.92 5.07 18.30
CA SER A 77 0.28 5.58 19.52
C SER A 77 -1.23 5.34 19.48
N TYR A 78 -1.85 5.60 18.33
CA TYR A 78 -3.26 5.33 18.07
C TYR A 78 -3.61 3.84 18.24
N CYS A 79 -2.77 2.92 17.73
CA CYS A 79 -2.96 1.49 17.92
C CYS A 79 -2.83 1.06 19.39
N LYS A 80 -1.87 1.64 20.14
CA LYS A 80 -1.69 1.36 21.58
C LYS A 80 -2.90 1.83 22.39
N GLU A 81 -3.47 2.98 22.09
CA GLU A 81 -4.69 3.49 22.73
C GLU A 81 -5.88 2.56 22.47
N ASN A 82 -5.98 2.01 21.25
CA ASN A 82 -6.98 1.01 20.88
C ASN A 82 -6.63 -0.42 21.35
N LYS A 83 -5.48 -0.62 22.01
CA LYS A 83 -4.97 -1.90 22.52
C LYS A 83 -4.80 -2.99 21.45
N VAL A 84 -4.33 -2.59 20.26
CA VAL A 84 -4.09 -3.51 19.13
C VAL A 84 -2.63 -3.45 18.71
N LYS A 85 -2.04 -4.61 18.42
CA LYS A 85 -0.68 -4.77 17.88
C LYS A 85 -0.64 -5.74 16.70
N PRO A 86 0.41 -5.71 15.86
CA PRO A 86 0.53 -6.58 14.68
C PRO A 86 0.37 -8.08 14.95
N GLU A 87 0.74 -8.54 16.15
CA GLU A 87 0.65 -9.94 16.56
C GLU A 87 -0.79 -10.42 16.79
N ASP A 88 -1.74 -9.50 16.96
CA ASP A 88 -3.16 -9.81 17.13
C ASP A 88 -3.84 -10.19 15.80
N ILE A 89 -3.19 -9.93 14.66
CA ILE A 89 -3.69 -10.21 13.32
C ILE A 89 -3.16 -11.56 12.83
N LYS A 90 -3.98 -12.60 12.93
CA LYS A 90 -3.62 -14.00 12.62
C LYS A 90 -4.34 -14.53 11.38
N SER A 91 -5.44 -13.91 10.99
CA SER A 91 -6.29 -14.26 9.85
C SER A 91 -6.92 -13.01 9.23
N ILE A 92 -7.65 -13.18 8.11
CA ILE A 92 -8.42 -12.09 7.48
C ILE A 92 -9.53 -11.59 8.41
N ASP A 93 -10.12 -12.50 9.19
CA ASP A 93 -11.20 -12.16 10.12
C ASP A 93 -10.74 -11.20 11.23
N ASP A 94 -9.42 -11.10 11.48
CA ASP A 94 -8.86 -10.18 12.45
C ASP A 94 -8.66 -8.76 11.91
N PHE A 95 -8.95 -8.49 10.63
CA PHE A 95 -8.74 -7.16 10.03
C PHE A 95 -9.64 -6.08 10.63
N ASP A 96 -10.80 -6.45 11.15
CA ASP A 96 -11.70 -5.54 11.84
C ASP A 96 -11.09 -4.95 13.13
N LYS A 97 -10.08 -5.61 13.70
CA LYS A 97 -9.30 -5.10 14.84
C LYS A 97 -8.38 -3.95 14.46
N ILE A 98 -8.00 -3.84 13.19
CA ILE A 98 -7.08 -2.77 12.76
C ILE A 98 -7.81 -1.43 12.88
N PRO A 99 -7.35 -0.50 13.72
CA PRO A 99 -8.09 0.72 13.97
C PRO A 99 -8.05 1.62 12.73
N LEU A 100 -9.24 2.01 12.27
CA LEU A 100 -9.41 2.96 11.17
C LEU A 100 -9.11 4.37 11.67
N ILE A 101 -8.42 5.15 10.85
CA ILE A 101 -8.19 6.57 11.12
C ILE A 101 -9.43 7.34 10.64
N PRO A 102 -10.14 8.08 11.51
CA PRO A 102 -11.29 8.88 11.11
C PRO A 102 -10.88 9.94 10.08
N ASP A 103 -11.74 10.23 9.10
CA ASP A 103 -11.47 11.25 8.09
C ASP A 103 -11.23 12.64 8.70
N LYS A 104 -11.94 12.95 9.80
CA LYS A 104 -11.79 14.19 10.56
C LYS A 104 -10.35 14.43 11.02
N PHE A 105 -9.59 13.38 11.33
CA PHE A 105 -8.19 13.51 11.72
C PHE A 105 -7.35 14.25 10.66
N PHE A 106 -7.63 14.00 9.37
CA PHE A 106 -6.93 14.65 8.26
C PHE A 106 -7.46 16.05 7.94
N LYS A 107 -8.59 16.45 8.54
CA LYS A 107 -9.22 17.77 8.36
C LYS A 107 -8.89 18.73 9.51
N ASP A 108 -8.59 18.20 10.69
CA ASP A 108 -8.26 18.97 11.91
C ASP A 108 -6.75 19.29 12.02
N TYR A 109 -6.07 19.52 10.89
CA TYR A 109 -4.64 19.81 10.91
C TYR A 109 -4.35 21.24 11.42
N PRO A 110 -3.25 21.44 12.15
CA PRO A 110 -2.89 22.77 12.66
C PRO A 110 -2.32 23.67 11.57
N HIS A 111 -2.22 24.97 11.86
CA HIS A 111 -1.68 25.96 10.94
C HIS A 111 -0.27 26.44 11.35
N GLY A 112 0.47 27.02 10.41
CA GLY A 112 1.78 27.61 10.68
C GLY A 112 2.86 26.57 10.99
N LYS A 113 3.74 26.84 11.97
CA LYS A 113 4.87 25.95 12.32
C LYS A 113 4.41 24.58 12.84
N GLU A 114 3.29 24.55 13.57
CA GLU A 114 2.72 23.31 14.11
C GLU A 114 2.28 22.35 13.01
N PHE A 115 1.94 22.84 11.81
CA PHE A 115 1.64 22.00 10.66
C PHE A 115 2.80 21.08 10.30
N ALA A 116 4.03 21.61 10.27
CA ALA A 116 5.21 20.81 9.93
C ALA A 116 5.48 19.71 10.98
N LEU A 117 5.28 20.03 12.26
CA LEU A 117 5.41 19.06 13.35
C LEU A 117 4.32 17.99 13.29
N TRP A 118 3.07 18.39 13.07
CA TRP A 118 1.96 17.45 12.89
C TRP A 118 2.22 16.52 11.70
N LEU A 119 2.58 17.08 10.55
CA LEU A 119 2.88 16.34 9.34
C LEU A 119 4.05 15.36 9.55
N SER A 120 5.08 15.74 10.32
CA SER A 120 6.19 14.85 10.68
C SER A 120 5.76 13.60 11.45
N GLY A 121 4.69 13.70 12.24
CA GLY A 121 4.12 12.56 12.95
C GLY A 121 3.36 11.60 12.05
N LEU A 122 2.90 12.06 10.88
CA LEU A 122 2.12 11.27 9.91
C LEU A 122 2.97 10.50 8.92
N PHE A 123 4.17 10.99 8.63
CA PHE A 123 5.07 10.28 7.74
C PHE A 123 5.53 8.97 8.39
N THR A 124 5.50 7.90 7.60
CA THR A 124 6.01 6.59 8.03
C THR A 124 7.50 6.49 7.77
N ASN A 125 8.00 7.20 6.76
CA ASN A 125 9.41 7.32 6.45
C ASN A 125 9.95 8.67 6.91
N ASP A 126 11.27 8.83 6.87
CA ASP A 126 11.90 10.09 7.21
C ASP A 126 11.43 11.21 6.27
N ILE A 127 11.20 12.41 6.84
CA ILE A 127 10.91 13.59 6.02
C ILE A 127 12.15 13.90 5.19
N PRO A 128 12.04 14.03 3.86
CA PRO A 128 13.17 14.40 3.03
C PRO A 128 13.68 15.79 3.43
N ASN A 129 15.00 15.94 3.51
CA ASN A 129 15.62 17.24 3.77
C ASN A 129 15.55 18.09 2.49
N ILE A 130 14.64 19.06 2.44
CA ILE A 130 14.45 19.93 1.28
C ILE A 130 15.41 21.12 1.38
N VAL A 131 16.43 21.14 0.52
CA VAL A 131 17.35 22.29 0.37
C VAL A 131 16.90 23.12 -0.82
N ILE A 132 16.38 24.32 -0.60
CA ILE A 132 16.07 25.27 -1.67
C ILE A 132 17.31 26.11 -1.94
N ASN A 133 18.01 25.79 -3.03
CA ASN A 133 19.10 26.64 -3.51
C ASN A 133 18.47 27.92 -4.07
N LYS A 134 18.81 29.08 -3.50
CA LYS A 134 18.48 30.35 -4.14
C LYS A 134 19.32 30.47 -5.39
N THR A 135 18.68 30.46 -6.56
CA THR A 135 19.32 30.91 -7.80
C THR A 135 19.47 32.43 -7.67
N THR A 136 20.70 32.87 -7.42
CA THR A 136 21.10 34.28 -7.52
C THR A 136 21.19 34.71 -8.98
#